data_AF-A0A3A0FW27-F1
#
_entry.id   AF-A0A3A0FW27-F1
#
_cell.length_a   1.000
_cell.length_b   1.000
_cell.length_c   1.000
_cell.angle_alpha   90.00
_cell.angle_beta   90.00
_cell.angle_gamma   90.00
#
_symmetry.space_group_name_H-M   'P 1'
#
loop_
_entity.id
_entity.type
_entity.pdbx_description
1 polymer ?
#
loop_
_entity_poly.entity_id
_entity_poly.type
_entity_poly.pdbx_seq_one_letter_code
_entity_poly.pdbx_strand_id
1 'polypeptide(L)' 'MLKKILKALLCAVLFYVVGAAGGGVLISALSSNTHDRSLEAAMTGLFVIGPISAFAGLIIGFALPKKKGDG' A
#
# COMPACT_ATOMS: atom_id res chain seq x y z
N MET A 1 1.06 22.17 9.64
CA MET A 1 1.81 20.98 9.20
C MET A 1 1.11 19.67 9.54
N LEU A 2 0.50 19.54 10.73
CA LEU A 2 -0.23 18.34 11.18
C LEU A 2 -1.26 17.79 10.17
N LYS A 3 -2.12 18.63 9.57
CA LYS A 3 -3.11 18.19 8.57
C LYS A 3 -2.48 17.53 7.32
N LYS A 4 -1.28 17.95 6.92
CA LYS A 4 -0.55 17.35 5.80
C LYS A 4 0.00 15.97 6.18
N ILE A 5 0.56 15.86 7.39
CA ILE A 5 1.07 14.59 7.93
C ILE A 5 -0.09 13.58 8.03
N LEU A 6 -1.23 14.00 8.57
CA LEU A 6 -2.40 13.11 8.68
C LEU A 6 -2.90 12.63 7.32
N LYS A 7 -2.96 13.50 6.31
CA LYS A 7 -3.30 13.10 4.93
C LYS A 7 -2.29 12.11 4.37
N ALA A 8 -1.00 12.35 4.57
CA ALA A 8 0.06 11.47 4.09
C ALA A 8 0.02 10.10 4.76
N LEU A 9 -0.23 10.05 6.08
CA LEU A 9 -0.43 8.79 6.81
C LEU A 9 -1.67 8.05 6.31
N LEU A 10 -2.78 8.75 6.05
CA LEU A 10 -3.98 8.13 5.49
C LEU A 10 -3.70 7.53 4.10
N CYS A 11 -3.01 8.27 3.23
CA CYS A 11 -2.58 7.75 1.92
C CYS A 11 -1.65 6.54 2.07
N ALA A 12 -0.70 6.57 3.00
CA ALA A 12 0.20 5.45 3.27
C ALA A 12 -0.57 4.20 3.71
N VAL A 13 -1.55 4.34 4.62
CA VAL A 13 -2.39 3.22 5.07
C VAL A 13 -3.24 2.67 3.92
N LEU A 14 -3.85 3.54 3.11
CA LEU A 14 -4.65 3.10 1.96
C LEU A 14 -3.79 2.33 0.95
N PHE A 15 -2.61 2.85 0.61
CA PHE A 15 -1.70 2.16 -0.30
C PHE A 15 -1.13 0.87 0.30
N TYR A 16 -0.89 0.82 1.62
CA TYR A 16 -0.51 -0.41 2.30
C TYR A 16 -1.56 -1.50 2.09
N VAL A 17 -2.83 -1.19 2.38
CA VAL A 17 -3.93 -2.16 2.28
C VAL A 17 -4.10 -2.64 0.84
N VAL A 18 -4.11 -1.71 -0.12
CA VAL A 18 -4.23 -2.04 -1.56
C VAL A 18 -3.02 -2.84 -2.03
N GLY A 19 -1.81 -2.45 -1.64
CA GLY A 19 -0.58 -3.14 -1.99
C GLY A 19 -0.48 -4.53 -1.38
N ALA A 20 -0.84 -4.69 -0.11
CA ALA A 20 -0.80 -5.99 0.57
C ALA A 20 -1.82 -6.97 -0.02
N ALA A 21 -3.06 -6.52 -0.23
CA ALA A 21 -4.09 -7.33 -0.87
C ALA A 21 -3.72 -7.65 -2.34
N GLY A 22 -3.32 -6.64 -3.11
CA GLY A 22 -2.94 -6.81 -4.51
C GLY A 22 -1.71 -7.70 -4.68
N GLY A 23 -0.69 -7.55 -3.84
CA GLY A 23 0.49 -8.40 -3.79
C GLY A 23 0.14 -9.85 -3.44
N GLY A 24 -0.72 -10.06 -2.44
CA GLY A 24 -1.22 -11.40 -2.10
C GLY A 24 -1.97 -12.07 -3.25
N VAL A 25 -2.83 -11.33 -3.96
CA VAL A 25 -3.54 -11.83 -5.15
C VAL A 25 -2.56 -12.15 -6.28
N LEU A 26 -1.58 -11.29 -6.52
CA LEU A 26 -0.60 -11.48 -7.59
C LEU A 26 0.27 -12.72 -7.36
N ILE A 27 0.76 -12.91 -6.13
CA ILE A 27 1.52 -14.12 -5.75
C ILE A 27 0.64 -15.36 -5.81
N SER A 28 -0.63 -15.26 -5.36
CA SER A 28 -1.58 -16.36 -5.46
C SER A 28 -1.88 -16.76 -6.91
N ALA A 29 -1.80 -15.82 -7.86
CA ALA A 29 -2.00 -16.09 -9.28
C ALA A 29 -0.73 -16.64 -9.97
N LEU A 30 0.44 -16.10 -9.63
CA LEU A 30 1.68 -16.35 -10.38
C LEU A 30 2.65 -17.33 -9.73
N SER A 31 2.56 -17.58 -8.42
CA SER A 31 3.55 -18.41 -7.72
C SER A 31 3.49 -19.88 -8.16
N SER A 32 4.61 -20.51 -8.44
CA SER A 32 4.67 -21.93 -8.78
C SER A 32 4.80 -22.84 -7.54
N ASN A 33 4.77 -22.25 -6.34
CA ASN A 33 4.92 -22.98 -5.09
C ASN A 33 3.64 -23.76 -4.76
N THR A 34 3.68 -25.08 -4.84
CA THR A 34 2.53 -25.97 -4.64
C THR A 34 2.32 -26.37 -3.18
N HIS A 35 3.34 -26.23 -2.33
CA HIS A 35 3.28 -26.67 -0.94
C HIS A 35 2.56 -25.66 -0.03
N ASP A 36 2.96 -24.38 -0.06
CA ASP A 36 2.45 -23.36 0.89
C ASP A 36 2.19 -21.99 0.25
N ARG A 37 1.49 -21.99 -0.90
CA ARG A 37 1.21 -20.78 -1.69
C ARG A 37 0.48 -19.69 -0.93
N SER A 38 -0.49 -20.06 -0.10
CA SER A 38 -1.31 -19.12 0.67
C SER A 38 -0.47 -18.37 1.71
N LEU A 39 0.48 -19.05 2.35
CA LEU A 39 1.39 -18.45 3.31
C LEU A 39 2.38 -17.52 2.60
N GLU A 40 2.97 -17.95 1.49
CA GLU A 40 3.85 -17.12 0.67
C GLU A 40 3.16 -15.82 0.22
N ALA A 41 1.91 -15.93 -0.26
CA ALA A 41 1.10 -14.80 -0.67
C ALA A 41 0.82 -13.82 0.48
N ALA A 42 0.42 -14.35 1.65
CA ALA A 42 0.16 -13.53 2.83
C ALA A 42 1.43 -12.81 3.30
N MET A 43 2.56 -13.51 3.38
CA MET A 43 3.82 -12.94 3.84
C MET A 43 4.36 -11.89 2.87
N THR A 44 4.34 -12.18 1.57
CA THR A 44 4.82 -11.26 0.54
C THR A 44 3.94 -10.02 0.44
N GLY A 45 2.62 -10.20 0.48
CA GLY A 45 1.66 -9.11 0.52
C GLY A 45 1.89 -8.20 1.72
N LEU A 46 1.86 -8.75 2.94
CA LEU A 46 1.89 -7.96 4.17
C LEU A 46 3.25 -7.35 4.49
N PHE A 47 4.35 -8.02 4.17
CA PHE A 47 5.71 -7.61 4.61
C PHE A 47 6.61 -7.06 3.50
N VAL A 48 6.23 -7.19 2.23
CA VAL A 48 7.03 -6.66 1.11
C VAL A 48 6.23 -5.67 0.28
N ILE A 49 5.16 -6.13 -0.39
CA ILE A 49 4.40 -5.28 -1.32
C ILE A 49 3.62 -4.20 -0.58
N GLY A 50 3.01 -4.55 0.55
CA GLY A 50 2.31 -3.61 1.43
C GLY A 50 3.21 -2.44 1.87
N PRO A 51 4.35 -2.68 2.55
CA PRO A 51 5.26 -1.62 2.98
C PRO A 51 5.81 -0.76 1.84
N ILE A 52 6.18 -1.36 0.69
CA ILE A 52 6.65 -0.62 -0.49
C ILE A 52 5.53 0.32 -1.00
N SER A 53 4.31 -0.19 -1.10
CA SER A 53 3.15 0.59 -1.54
C SER A 53 2.83 1.69 -0.54
N ALA A 54 2.88 1.41 0.76
CA ALA A 54 2.69 2.39 1.82
C ALA A 54 3.66 3.57 1.71
N PHE A 55 4.93 3.27 1.43
CA PHE A 55 5.97 4.29 1.24
C PHE A 55 5.68 5.16 0.02
N ALA A 56 5.24 4.56 -1.09
CA ALA A 56 4.77 5.31 -2.26
C ALA A 56 3.56 6.21 -1.92
N GLY A 57 2.58 5.68 -1.17
CA GLY A 57 1.41 6.43 -0.70
C GLY A 57 1.80 7.61 0.21
N LEU A 58 2.82 7.45 1.03
CA LEU A 58 3.35 8.51 1.90
C LEU A 58 3.97 9.64 1.06
N ILE A 59 4.79 9.30 0.07
CA ILE A 59 5.39 10.27 -0.88
C ILE A 59 4.28 11.02 -1.64
N ILE A 60 3.31 10.30 -2.20
CA ILE A 60 2.18 10.88 -2.93
C ILE A 60 1.36 11.79 -2.01
N GLY A 61 1.07 11.35 -0.79
CA GLY A 61 0.29 12.11 0.18
C GLY A 61 0.93 13.46 0.55
N PHE A 62 2.27 13.52 0.60
CA PHE A 62 3.01 14.78 0.79
C PHE A 62 3.10 15.63 -0.49
N ALA A 63 3.22 15.01 -1.66
CA ALA A 63 3.31 15.69 -2.95
C ALA A 63 1.98 16.31 -3.41
N LEU A 64 0.84 15.77 -2.98
CA LEU A 64 -0.48 16.23 -3.41
C LEU A 64 -0.77 17.67 -2.94
N PRO A 65 -1.02 18.62 -3.87
CA PRO A 65 -1.32 20.00 -3.54
C PRO A 65 -2.62 20.11 -2.72
N LYS A 66 -2.77 21.20 -1.96
CA LYS A 66 -4.05 21.51 -1.32
C LYS A 66 -5.07 21.81 -2.41
N LYS A 67 -6.21 21.11 -2.43
CA LYS A 67 -7.39 21.59 -3.16
C LYS A 67 -7.76 22.95 -2.54
N LYS A 68 -7.65 24.03 -3.31
CA LYS A 68 -8.13 25.36 -2.94
C LYS A 68 -9.65 25.19 -2.83
N GLY A 69 -10.19 25.31 -1.62
CA GLY A 69 -11.63 25.21 -1.41
C GLY A 69 -12.32 26.25 -2.27
N ASP A 70 -13.33 25.81 -3.01
CA ASP A 70 -14.22 26.65 -3.80
C ASP A 70 -14.84 27.72 -2.87
N GLY A 71 -14.88 28.96 -3.38
CA GLY A 71 -15.17 30.17 -2.62
C GLY A 71 -16.58 30.27 -2.04
#